data_AF-A0A959QD01-F1
#
_entry.id   AF-A0A959QD01-F1
#
_cell.length_a   1.000
_cell.length_b   1.000
_cell.length_c   1.000
_cell.angle_alpha   90.00
_cell.angle_beta   90.00
_cell.angle_gamma   90.00
#
_symmetry.space_group_name_H-M   'P 1'
#
loop_
_entity.id
_entity.type
_entity.pdbx_description
1 polymer ?
#
loop_
_entity_poly.entity_id
_entity_poly.type
_entity_poly.pdbx_seq_one_letter_code
_entity_poly.pdbx_strand_id
1 'polypeptide(L)'
;MLEKIRLWIDLNSENLKGILLKLIPVLMIIILAAKFPMLLRDYYLERYDSEVPGVVDEIKKIQGIQETQEGSKIITRTYKVNYHFVLSDQEYKGEEEIHRGTLSLKERSIFDQMKIGDTIRVKFKGEKPEKSRIMIK
;
A
#
# COMPACT_ATOMS: atom_id res chain seq x y z
N MET A 1 4.76 8.63 -55.83
CA MET A 1 5.01 9.39 -54.58
C MET A 1 4.08 8.93 -53.45
N LEU A 2 2.79 8.77 -53.69
CA LEU A 2 1.79 8.27 -52.71
C LEU A 2 2.06 6.84 -52.18
N GLU A 3 2.54 5.92 -53.03
CA GLU A 3 2.86 4.54 -52.62
C GLU A 3 3.95 4.44 -51.55
N LYS A 4 4.99 5.27 -51.64
CA LYS A 4 6.09 5.29 -50.66
C LYS A 4 5.64 5.77 -49.28
N ILE A 5 4.67 6.71 -49.25
CA ILE A 5 4.09 7.22 -47.99
C ILE A 5 3.25 6.12 -47.32
N ARG A 6 2.47 5.36 -48.11
CA ARG A 6 1.63 4.27 -47.60
C ARG A 6 2.46 3.13 -47.01
N LEU A 7 3.52 2.70 -47.71
CA LEU A 7 4.45 1.67 -47.26
C LEU A 7 5.20 2.06 -45.98
N TRP A 8 5.56 3.34 -45.83
CA TRP A 8 6.22 3.84 -44.62
C TRP A 8 5.27 3.84 -43.42
N ILE A 9 4.00 4.22 -43.60
CA ILE A 9 2.98 4.18 -42.53
C ILE A 9 2.69 2.73 -42.09
N ASP A 10 2.56 1.79 -43.03
CA ASP A 10 2.30 0.38 -42.71
C ASP A 10 3.48 -0.24 -41.94
N LEU A 11 4.73 0.00 -42.37
CA LEU A 11 5.93 -0.45 -41.66
C LEU A 11 6.02 0.14 -40.25
N ASN A 12 5.70 1.43 -40.09
CA ASN A 12 5.73 2.06 -38.79
C ASN A 12 4.63 1.52 -37.87
N SER A 13 3.45 1.17 -38.41
CA SER A 13 2.35 0.58 -37.63
C SER A 13 2.68 -0.84 -37.15
N GLU A 14 3.34 -1.66 -37.96
CA GLU A 14 3.76 -3.00 -37.56
C GLU A 14 4.88 -2.96 -36.51
N ASN A 15 5.86 -2.07 -36.70
CA ASN A 15 6.90 -1.84 -35.70
C ASN A 15 6.32 -1.30 -34.38
N LEU A 16 5.34 -0.39 -34.44
CA LEU A 16 4.63 0.10 -33.25
C LEU A 16 3.91 -1.04 -32.52
N LYS A 17 3.18 -1.90 -33.25
CA LYS A 17 2.47 -3.06 -32.67
C LYS A 17 3.43 -4.03 -31.99
N GLY A 18 4.57 -4.31 -32.62
CA GLY A 18 5.62 -5.17 -32.04
C GLY A 18 6.25 -4.57 -30.77
N ILE A 19 6.43 -3.25 -30.71
CA ILE A 19 6.94 -2.56 -29.52
C ILE A 19 5.89 -2.53 -28.40
N LEU A 20 4.63 -2.24 -28.73
CA LEU A 20 3.49 -2.26 -27.79
C LEU A 20 3.30 -3.63 -27.16
N LEU A 21 3.38 -4.71 -27.96
CA LEU A 21 3.23 -6.08 -27.45
C LEU A 21 4.36 -6.46 -26.46
N LYS A 22 5.58 -5.95 -26.67
CA LYS A 22 6.71 -6.15 -25.76
C LYS A 22 6.62 -5.30 -24.48
N LEU A 23 5.90 -4.18 -24.51
CA LEU A 23 5.67 -3.34 -23.34
C LEU A 23 4.60 -3.89 -22.39
N ILE A 24 3.66 -4.72 -22.88
CA ILE A 24 2.62 -5.35 -22.04
C ILE A 24 3.19 -6.13 -20.84
N PRO A 25 4.15 -7.05 -21.00
CA PRO A 25 4.71 -7.78 -19.86
C PRO A 25 5.45 -6.87 -18.88
N VAL A 26 6.15 -5.84 -19.38
CA VAL A 26 6.82 -4.84 -18.52
C VAL A 26 5.78 -4.06 -17.72
N LEU A 27 4.70 -3.62 -18.35
CA LEU A 27 3.59 -2.92 -17.70
C LEU A 27 2.91 -3.81 -16.65
N MET A 28 2.72 -5.10 -16.96
CA MET A 28 2.20 -6.07 -16.01
C MET A 28 3.10 -6.26 -14.79
N ILE A 29 4.42 -6.37 -14.97
CA ILE A 29 5.38 -6.47 -13.86
C ILE A 29 5.33 -5.21 -13.00
N ILE A 30 5.24 -4.02 -13.60
CA ILE A 30 5.11 -2.76 -12.87
C ILE A 30 3.81 -2.72 -12.05
N ILE A 31 2.68 -3.16 -12.63
CA ILE A 31 1.38 -3.23 -11.93
C ILE A 31 1.43 -4.23 -10.77
N LEU A 32 2.03 -5.41 -11.00
CA LEU A 32 2.21 -6.44 -9.97
C LEU A 32 3.11 -5.93 -8.83
N ALA A 33 4.24 -5.31 -9.14
CA ALA A 33 5.15 -4.75 -8.14
C ALA A 33 4.50 -3.63 -7.31
N ALA A 34 3.67 -2.79 -7.93
CA ALA A 34 2.92 -1.75 -7.21
C ALA A 34 1.81 -2.31 -6.30
N LYS A 35 1.22 -3.46 -6.65
CA LYS A 35 0.15 -4.11 -5.87
C LYS A 35 0.66 -5.15 -4.86
N PHE A 36 1.88 -5.64 -5.03
CA PHE A 36 2.52 -6.63 -4.16
C PHE A 36 2.49 -6.29 -2.66
N PRO A 37 2.76 -5.03 -2.24
CA PRO A 37 2.74 -4.67 -0.82
C PRO A 37 1.35 -4.77 -0.19
N MET A 38 0.32 -4.46 -0.98
CA MET A 38 -1.08 -4.54 -0.55
C MET A 38 -1.51 -6.00 -0.39
N LEU A 39 -1.18 -6.84 -1.38
CA LEU A 39 -1.44 -8.29 -1.33
C LEU A 39 -0.73 -8.98 -0.16
N LEU A 40 0.54 -8.62 0.11
CA LEU A 40 1.27 -9.11 1.28
C LEU A 40 0.56 -8.72 2.57
N ARG A 41 0.15 -7.46 2.71
CA ARG A 41 -0.57 -6.99 3.89
C ARG A 41 -1.91 -7.71 4.08
N ASP A 42 -2.68 -7.89 3.02
CA ASP A 42 -3.96 -8.58 3.05
C ASP A 42 -3.77 -10.07 3.41
N TYR A 43 -2.76 -10.74 2.84
CA TYR A 43 -2.38 -12.11 3.21
C TYR A 43 -1.98 -12.23 4.70
N TYR A 44 -1.26 -11.25 5.25
CA TYR A 44 -0.99 -11.23 6.68
C TYR A 44 -2.29 -11.01 7.49
N LEU A 45 -3.19 -10.14 7.02
CA LEU A 45 -4.49 -9.85 7.67
C LEU A 45 -5.44 -11.06 7.68
N GLU A 46 -5.35 -11.96 6.70
CA GLU A 46 -6.11 -13.22 6.65
C GLU A 46 -5.72 -14.20 7.77
N ARG A 47 -4.50 -14.11 8.31
CA ARG A 47 -4.02 -14.95 9.43
C ARG A 47 -4.47 -14.50 10.81
N TYR A 48 -5.27 -13.44 10.89
CA TYR A 48 -5.83 -12.94 12.14
C TYR A 48 -7.30 -13.31 12.21
N ASP A 49 -7.67 -13.94 13.32
CA ASP A 49 -8.91 -14.72 13.43
C ASP A 49 -10.07 -13.88 13.97
N SER A 50 -9.80 -12.67 14.45
CA SER A 50 -10.78 -11.83 15.16
C SER A 50 -10.60 -10.34 14.89
N GLU A 51 -11.72 -9.61 14.89
CA GLU A 51 -11.79 -8.16 14.72
C GLU A 51 -12.40 -7.49 15.96
N VAL A 52 -11.86 -6.36 16.37
CA VAL A 52 -12.36 -5.54 17.49
C VAL A 52 -12.19 -4.06 17.17
N PRO A 53 -13.09 -3.16 17.62
CA PRO A 53 -12.83 -1.73 17.58
C PRO A 53 -11.65 -1.37 18.52
N GLY A 54 -10.77 -0.50 18.03
CA GLY A 54 -9.72 0.13 18.82
C GLY A 54 -9.81 1.65 18.70
N VAL A 55 -9.03 2.34 19.54
CA VAL A 55 -8.97 3.80 19.61
C VAL A 55 -7.53 4.24 19.36
N VAL A 56 -7.37 5.27 18.53
CA VAL A 56 -6.05 5.86 18.24
C VAL A 56 -5.58 6.68 19.43
N ASP A 57 -4.44 6.30 19.99
CA ASP A 57 -3.76 7.05 21.06
C ASP A 57 -2.83 8.12 20.49
N GLU A 58 -2.13 7.77 19.40
CA GLU A 58 -1.19 8.67 18.75
C GLU A 58 -1.13 8.38 17.25
N ILE A 59 -1.01 9.43 16.45
CA ILE A 59 -0.66 9.32 15.04
C ILE A 59 0.44 10.30 14.66
N LYS A 60 1.57 9.77 14.18
CA LYS A 60 2.72 10.55 13.69
C LYS A 60 2.89 10.34 12.19
N LYS A 61 2.95 11.45 11.44
CA LYS A 61 3.21 11.48 10.00
C LYS A 61 4.70 11.77 9.79
N ILE A 62 5.45 10.75 9.42
CA ILE A 62 6.90 10.81 9.27
C ILE A 62 7.22 10.94 7.78
N GLN A 63 8.05 11.93 7.43
CA GLN A 63 8.60 12.08 6.10
C GLN A 63 10.11 11.82 6.15
N GLY A 64 10.56 10.86 5.35
CA GLY A 64 11.96 10.48 5.23
C GLY A 64 12.49 10.70 3.82
N ILE A 65 13.81 10.76 3.69
CA ILE A 65 14.51 10.64 2.42
C ILE A 65 15.29 9.34 2.49
N GLN A 66 15.03 8.43 1.56
CA GLN A 66 15.76 7.18 1.43
C GLN A 66 16.57 7.23 0.15
N GLU A 67 17.86 6.91 0.24
CA GLU A 67 18.74 6.80 -0.91
C GLU A 67 18.68 5.37 -1.44
N THR A 68 18.41 5.22 -2.74
CA THR A 68 18.40 3.93 -3.41
C THR A 68 19.83 3.44 -3.66
N GLN A 69 19.99 2.15 -3.97
CA GLN A 69 21.30 1.59 -4.31
C GLN A 69 21.95 2.25 -5.53
N GLU A 70 21.15 2.92 -6.38
CA GLU A 70 21.60 3.68 -7.55
C GLU A 70 21.89 5.17 -7.23
N GLY A 71 21.84 5.57 -5.95
CA GLY A 71 22.09 6.95 -5.51
C GLY A 71 20.90 7.92 -5.71
N SER A 72 19.75 7.41 -6.12
CA SER A 72 18.54 8.23 -6.26
C SER A 72 17.89 8.45 -4.89
N LYS A 73 17.47 9.69 -4.60
CA LYS A 73 16.78 10.02 -3.35
C LYS A 73 15.27 9.96 -3.54
N ILE A 74 14.61 9.03 -2.85
CA ILE A 74 13.15 8.92 -2.82
C ILE A 74 12.60 9.51 -1.52
N ILE A 75 11.51 10.27 -1.64
CA ILE A 75 10.79 10.78 -0.46
C ILE A 75 9.83 9.68 0.01
N THR A 76 10.06 9.18 1.21
CA THR A 76 9.18 8.20 1.86
C THR A 76 8.25 8.92 2.84
N ARG A 77 7.00 8.47 2.91
CA ARG A 77 6.02 8.96 3.88
C ARG A 77 5.46 7.75 4.62
N THR A 78 5.50 7.78 5.94
CA THR A 78 5.06 6.69 6.81
C THR A 78 4.14 7.25 7.89
N TYR A 79 3.07 6.53 8.20
CA TYR A 79 2.22 6.79 9.36
C TYR A 79 2.62 5.84 10.47
N LYS A 80 2.97 6.37 11.63
CA LYS A 80 3.16 5.57 12.84
C LYS A 80 1.94 5.79 13.73
N VAL A 81 1.17 4.73 13.96
CA VAL A 81 -0.10 4.77 14.69
C VAL A 81 0.01 3.91 15.94
N ASN A 82 -0.19 4.52 17.09
CA ASN A 82 -0.35 3.85 18.38
C ASN A 82 -1.83 3.81 18.71
N TYR A 83 -2.30 2.67 19.19
CA TYR A 83 -3.71 2.46 19.49
C TYR A 83 -3.87 1.47 20.63
N HIS A 84 -5.05 1.48 21.25
CA HIS A 84 -5.46 0.45 22.19
C HIS A 84 -6.84 -0.11 21.83
N PHE A 85 -7.13 -1.28 22.36
CA PHE A 85 -8.44 -1.92 22.26
C PHE A 85 -8.68 -2.79 23.49
N VAL A 86 -9.95 -3.05 23.79
CA VAL A 86 -10.35 -3.80 24.98
C VAL A 86 -10.90 -5.16 24.57
N LEU A 87 -10.39 -6.22 25.18
CA LEU A 87 -10.91 -7.59 25.06
C LEU A 87 -11.07 -8.18 26.46
N SER A 88 -12.28 -8.68 26.76
CA SER A 88 -12.58 -9.32 28.05
C SER A 88 -12.13 -8.47 29.25
N ASP A 89 -12.49 -7.18 29.22
CA ASP A 89 -12.15 -6.17 30.24
C ASP A 89 -10.65 -5.86 30.42
N GLN A 90 -9.79 -6.35 29.51
CA GLN A 90 -8.36 -6.06 29.50
C GLN A 90 -8.00 -5.15 28.32
N GLU A 91 -7.24 -4.09 28.60
CA GLU A 91 -6.70 -3.18 27.58
C GLU A 91 -5.41 -3.75 26.98
N TYR A 92 -5.35 -3.74 25.66
CA TYR A 92 -4.18 -4.13 24.87
C TYR A 92 -3.73 -2.95 24.01
N LYS A 93 -2.41 -2.76 23.91
CA LYS A 93 -1.80 -1.70 23.12
C LYS A 93 -1.14 -2.27 21.88
N GLY A 94 -1.29 -1.57 20.77
CA GLY A 94 -0.69 -1.88 19.49
C GLY A 94 0.07 -0.69 18.93
N GLU A 95 1.10 -0.98 18.15
CA GLU A 95 1.84 0.00 17.35
C GLU A 95 1.95 -0.55 15.92
N GLU A 96 1.62 0.27 14.92
CA GLU A 96 1.81 -0.09 13.52
C GLU A 96 2.42 1.05 12.71
N GLU A 97 3.40 0.70 11.88
CA GLU A 97 3.98 1.59 10.88
C GLU A 97 3.45 1.24 9.50
N ILE A 98 2.77 2.20 8.88
CA ILE A 98 2.07 2.05 7.61
C ILE A 98 2.73 2.97 6.58
N HIS A 99 3.38 2.38 5.59
CA HIS A 99 4.00 3.14 4.51
C HIS A 99 2.93 3.70 3.55
N ARG A 100 2.89 5.01 3.37
CA ARG A 100 1.91 5.68 2.51
C ARG A 100 1.91 5.17 1.06
N GLY A 101 3.08 4.73 0.58
CA GLY A 101 3.25 4.19 -0.77
C GLY A 101 2.45 2.91 -1.02
N THR A 102 2.21 2.10 0.01
CA THR A 102 1.49 0.82 -0.10
C THR A 102 -0.02 0.98 -0.04
N LEU A 103 -0.51 2.16 0.36
CA LEU A 103 -1.92 2.49 0.48
C LEU A 103 -2.50 2.98 -0.86
N SER A 104 -3.74 2.62 -1.12
CA SER A 104 -4.57 3.25 -2.17
C SER A 104 -4.95 4.69 -1.80
N LEU A 105 -5.43 5.47 -2.78
CA LEU A 105 -5.79 6.88 -2.56
C LEU A 105 -6.85 7.08 -1.47
N LYS A 106 -7.87 6.21 -1.43
CA LYS A 106 -8.93 6.24 -0.42
C LYS A 106 -8.35 6.05 0.98
N GLU A 107 -7.50 5.04 1.13
CA GLU A 107 -6.86 4.69 2.39
C GLU A 107 -5.91 5.79 2.87
N ARG A 108 -5.12 6.39 1.97
CA ARG A 108 -4.28 7.54 2.29
C ARG A 108 -5.09 8.69 2.89
N SER A 109 -6.27 8.98 2.33
CA SER A 109 -7.14 10.03 2.85
C SER A 109 -7.59 9.76 4.29
N ILE A 110 -7.80 8.50 4.65
CA ILE A 110 -8.18 8.10 6.02
C ILE A 110 -7.04 8.46 6.98
N PHE A 111 -5.81 8.01 6.73
CA PHE A 111 -4.66 8.31 7.61
C PHE A 111 -4.23 9.78 7.56
N ASP A 112 -4.45 10.46 6.44
CA ASP A 112 -4.19 11.89 6.33
C ASP A 112 -5.18 12.71 7.19
N GLN A 113 -6.38 12.20 7.47
CA GLN A 113 -7.41 12.87 8.28
C GLN A 113 -7.50 12.36 9.72
N MET A 114 -6.94 11.18 10.01
CA MET A 114 -7.01 10.51 11.30
C MET A 114 -6.43 11.36 12.43
N LYS A 115 -7.10 11.33 13.58
CA LYS A 115 -6.79 12.05 14.81
C LYS A 115 -6.78 11.10 16.01
N ILE A 116 -6.19 11.58 17.09
CA ILE A 116 -6.26 10.93 18.41
C ILE A 116 -7.73 10.84 18.84
N GLY A 117 -8.14 9.68 19.35
CA GLY A 117 -9.51 9.37 19.74
C GLY A 117 -10.36 8.78 18.62
N ASP A 118 -9.88 8.76 17.37
CA ASP A 118 -10.63 8.12 16.28
C ASP A 118 -10.76 6.61 16.50
N THR A 119 -11.92 6.06 16.14
CA THR A 119 -12.15 4.62 16.18
C THR A 119 -11.59 3.95 14.94
N ILE A 120 -10.80 2.91 15.14
CA ILE A 120 -10.23 2.07 14.07
C ILE A 120 -10.67 0.62 14.25
N ARG A 121 -10.61 -0.16 13.17
CA ARG A 121 -10.78 -1.61 13.28
C ARG A 121 -9.43 -2.28 13.41
N VAL A 122 -9.31 -3.13 14.43
CA VAL A 122 -8.10 -3.87 14.74
C VAL A 122 -8.36 -5.34 14.52
N LYS A 123 -7.48 -6.00 13.78
CA LYS A 123 -7.40 -7.45 13.66
C LYS A 123 -6.30 -7.97 14.57
N PHE A 124 -6.58 -9.04 15.30
CA PHE A 124 -5.63 -9.65 16.23
C PHE A 124 -5.73 -11.18 16.19
N LYS A 125 -4.67 -11.84 16.68
CA LYS A 125 -4.61 -13.30 16.75
C LYS A 125 -5.12 -13.71 18.11
N GLY A 126 -6.07 -14.65 18.19
CA GLY A 126 -6.80 -14.93 19.43
C GLY A 126 -5.91 -15.10 20.67
N GLU A 127 -4.89 -15.95 20.57
CA GLU A 127 -3.94 -16.21 21.67
C GLU A 127 -2.86 -15.13 21.88
N LYS A 128 -2.78 -14.15 20.97
CA LYS A 128 -1.74 -13.10 20.93
C LYS A 128 -2.33 -11.74 20.54
N PRO A 129 -3.22 -11.17 21.37
CA PRO A 129 -3.83 -9.87 21.10
C PRO A 129 -2.81 -8.75 20.92
N GLU A 130 -1.66 -8.82 21.59
CA GLU A 130 -0.54 -7.89 21.40
C GLU A 130 0.00 -7.87 19.96
N LYS A 131 -0.19 -8.96 19.21
CA LYS A 131 0.04 -9.02 17.77
C LYS A 131 -1.23 -8.63 17.05
N SER A 132 -1.46 -7.33 16.99
CA SER A 132 -2.59 -6.72 16.32
C SER A 132 -2.16 -5.86 15.13
N ARG A 133 -3.09 -5.64 14.20
CA ARG A 133 -2.92 -4.75 13.04
C ARG A 133 -4.19 -3.99 12.75
N ILE A 134 -4.02 -2.75 12.29
CA ILE A 134 -5.06 -1.89 11.79
C ILE A 134 -5.55 -2.44 10.45
N MET A 135 -6.84 -2.74 10.40
CA MET A 135 -7.52 -3.06 9.17
C MET A 135 -7.87 -1.78 8.42
N ILE A 136 -7.62 -1.76 7.12
CA ILE A 136 -7.88 -0.60 6.27
C ILE A 136 -8.93 -1.06 5.23
N LYS A 137 -10.05 -0.35 5.12
CA LYS A 137 -11.20 -0.64 4.22
C LYS A 137 -11.62 0.60 3.44
#